data_AF-A0A4Y2T9H6-F1
#
_entry.id   AF-A0A4Y2T9H6-F1
#
_cell.length_a   1.000
_cell.length_b   1.000
_cell.length_c   1.000
_cell.angle_alpha   90.00
_cell.angle_beta   90.00
_cell.angle_gamma   90.00
#
_symmetry.space_group_name_H-M   'P 1'
#
loop_
_entity.id
_entity.type
_entity.pdbx_description
1 polymer ?
#
loop_
_entity_poly.entity_id
_entity_poly.type
_entity_poly.pdbx_seq_one_letter_code
_entity_poly.pdbx_strand_id
1 'polypeptide(L)'
;MDASKSHIYTSIAGTSNLRSFFFRIHPINSIFTAEALAICQAVDDLSVPDSNLLILTDSFSVLQVLKNLSIRSPKVILHLSHKILMRAKFNKRIALVWTPGHSSITWNERADSLAKNVTESDLYIEWIGVEDICSYYSNFLFKNRLKTFEIVNI
;
A
#
# COMPACT_ATOMS: atom_id res chain seq x y z
N MET A 1 9.92 -2.23 -1.81
CA MET A 1 9.02 -1.54 -0.85
C MET A 1 8.00 -2.57 -0.42
N ASP A 2 7.43 -2.38 0.75
CA ASP A 2 6.60 -3.36 1.42
C ASP A 2 5.58 -2.65 2.32
N ALA A 3 4.49 -3.33 2.66
CA ALA A 3 3.54 -2.89 3.65
C ALA A 3 3.36 -3.94 4.75
N SER A 4 3.22 -3.46 5.99
CA SER A 4 2.98 -4.34 7.12
C SER A 4 1.66 -3.99 7.80
N LYS A 5 0.99 -5.03 8.30
CA LYS A 5 -0.23 -4.89 9.09
C LYS A 5 -0.12 -5.73 10.34
N SER A 6 -0.17 -5.06 11.48
CA SER A 6 -0.23 -5.65 12.81
C SER A 6 -1.58 -5.34 13.48
N HIS A 7 -1.78 -5.80 14.71
CA HIS A 7 -2.96 -5.46 15.49
C HIS A 7 -3.04 -3.97 15.85
N ILE A 8 -1.90 -3.27 15.85
CA ILE A 8 -1.79 -1.90 16.35
C ILE A 8 -1.61 -0.92 15.19
N TYR A 9 -0.70 -1.24 14.27
CA TYR A 9 -0.34 -0.36 13.16
C TYR A 9 -0.52 -1.06 11.80
N THR A 10 -0.93 -0.27 10.82
CA THR A 10 -0.62 -0.55 9.41
C THR A 10 0.47 0.45 9.01
N SER A 11 1.46 -0.02 8.26
CA SER A 11 2.62 0.76 7.87
C SER A 11 3.04 0.44 6.44
N ILE A 12 3.78 1.37 5.85
CA ILE A 12 4.41 1.23 4.53
C ILE A 12 5.88 1.59 4.65
N ALA A 13 6.74 0.94 3.87
CA ALA A 13 8.14 1.32 3.79
C ALA A 13 8.75 1.02 2.43
N GLY A 14 9.80 1.76 2.09
CA GLY A 14 10.56 1.52 0.87
C GLY A 14 12.00 1.92 1.03
N THR A 15 12.86 1.32 0.22
CA THR A 15 14.29 1.57 0.28
C THR A 15 14.91 1.51 -1.11
N SER A 16 15.99 2.25 -1.27
CA SER A 16 16.86 2.30 -2.45
C SER A 16 18.32 2.33 -1.98
N ASN A 17 19.25 2.43 -2.93
CA ASN A 17 20.67 2.64 -2.62
C ASN A 17 20.95 3.99 -1.93
N LEU A 18 20.08 4.98 -2.12
CA LEU A 18 20.33 6.36 -1.68
C LEU A 18 19.56 6.74 -0.41
N ARG A 19 18.33 6.25 -0.29
CA ARG A 19 17.39 6.65 0.76
C ARG A 19 16.33 5.59 1.02
N SER A 20 15.68 5.73 2.15
CA SER A 20 14.56 4.90 2.60
C SER A 20 13.46 5.80 3.13
N PHE A 21 12.23 5.30 3.13
CA PHE A 21 11.09 5.91 3.79
C PHE A 21 10.31 4.85 4.57
N PHE A 22 9.58 5.27 5.60
CA PHE A 22 8.62 4.45 6.31
C PHE A 22 7.58 5.36 6.97
N PHE A 23 6.32 4.93 6.94
CA PHE A 23 5.21 5.71 7.45
C PHE A 23 4.17 4.80 8.08
N ARG A 24 3.48 5.31 9.10
CA ARG A 24 2.21 4.75 9.57
C ARG A 24 1.07 5.20 8.68
N ILE A 25 0.07 4.35 8.54
CA ILE A 25 -1.23 4.67 7.96
C ILE A 25 -2.34 4.15 8.88
N HIS A 26 -3.57 4.57 8.64
CA HIS A 26 -4.69 4.18 9.49
C HIS A 26 -4.85 2.63 9.52
N PRO A 27 -5.09 2.02 10.69
CA PRO A 27 -5.24 0.57 10.83
C PRO A 27 -6.44 -0.01 10.08
N ILE A 28 -7.39 0.82 9.66
CA ILE A 28 -8.53 0.39 8.83
C ILE A 28 -8.13 0.03 7.39
N ASN A 29 -7.03 0.60 6.88
CA ASN A 29 -6.62 0.38 5.50
C ASN A 29 -6.29 -1.10 5.29
N SER A 30 -6.73 -1.66 4.17
CA SER A 30 -6.37 -3.02 3.79
C SER A 30 -4.89 -3.10 3.43
N ILE A 31 -4.33 -4.32 3.44
CA ILE A 31 -2.98 -4.54 2.93
C ILE A 31 -2.86 -4.11 1.46
N PHE A 32 -3.92 -4.31 0.67
CA PHE A 32 -3.98 -3.84 -0.71
C PHE A 32 -3.78 -2.31 -0.84
N THR A 33 -4.49 -1.53 -0.01
CA THR A 33 -4.32 -0.07 0.03
C THR A 33 -2.93 0.32 0.51
N ALA A 34 -2.41 -0.36 1.54
CA ALA A 34 -1.07 -0.12 2.06
C ALA A 34 0.00 -0.36 1.00
N GLU A 35 -0.07 -1.48 0.28
CA GLU A 35 0.83 -1.79 -0.84
C GLU A 35 0.78 -0.75 -1.95
N ALA A 36 -0.43 -0.35 -2.37
CA ALA A 36 -0.59 0.67 -3.40
C ALA A 36 -0.03 2.04 -2.94
N LEU A 37 -0.17 2.38 -1.65
CA LEU A 37 0.44 3.57 -1.07
C LEU A 37 1.97 3.45 -0.96
N ALA A 38 2.50 2.27 -0.64
CA ALA A 38 3.95 2.03 -0.64
C ALA A 38 4.56 2.28 -2.03
N ILE A 39 3.87 1.88 -3.10
CA ILE A 39 4.28 2.22 -4.47
C ILE A 39 4.17 3.73 -4.70
N CYS A 40 3.06 4.37 -4.33
CA CYS A 40 2.91 5.83 -4.46
C CYS A 40 4.07 6.58 -3.79
N GLN A 41 4.40 6.20 -2.56
CA GLN A 41 5.46 6.82 -1.79
C GLN A 41 6.84 6.55 -2.37
N ALA A 42 7.07 5.34 -2.92
CA ALA A 42 8.31 5.05 -3.66
C ALA A 42 8.47 5.94 -4.89
N VAL A 43 7.37 6.26 -5.59
CA VAL A 43 7.39 7.19 -6.72
C VAL A 43 7.76 8.60 -6.27
N ASP A 44 7.34 9.04 -5.08
CA ASP A 44 7.65 10.38 -4.58
C ASP A 44 9.07 10.45 -4.00
N ASP A 45 9.39 9.54 -3.08
CA ASP A 45 10.58 9.64 -2.24
C ASP A 45 11.81 8.94 -2.81
N LEU A 46 11.66 7.94 -3.68
CA LEU A 46 12.81 7.20 -4.21
C LEU A 46 13.20 7.64 -5.63
N SER A 47 12.40 8.51 -6.25
CA SER A 47 12.66 9.04 -7.59
C SER A 47 13.92 9.90 -7.64
N VAL A 48 14.88 9.51 -8.46
CA VAL A 48 16.04 10.33 -8.81
C VAL A 48 15.69 11.26 -9.98
N PRO A 49 16.12 12.53 -9.97
CA PRO A 49 15.98 13.42 -11.12
C PRO A 49 16.46 12.77 -12.41
N ASP A 50 15.70 12.98 -13.49
CA ASP A 50 16.01 12.56 -14.86
C ASP A 50 16.34 11.08 -15.06
N SER A 51 15.90 10.24 -14.12
CA SER A 51 16.12 8.80 -14.15
C SER A 51 14.82 8.02 -14.24
N ASN A 52 14.88 6.87 -14.91
CA ASN A 52 13.81 5.87 -14.84
C ASN A 52 13.81 5.25 -13.43
N LEU A 53 12.63 4.82 -12.98
CA LEU A 53 12.44 4.22 -11.67
C LEU A 53 12.02 2.75 -11.83
N LEU A 54 12.78 1.84 -11.22
CA LEU A 54 12.42 0.43 -11.10
C LEU A 54 11.93 0.17 -9.68
N ILE A 55 10.76 -0.44 -9.55
CA ILE A 55 10.05 -0.66 -8.30
C ILE A 55 9.77 -2.16 -8.17
N LEU A 56 10.31 -2.79 -7.13
CA LEU A 56 10.10 -4.20 -6.81
C LEU A 56 8.99 -4.33 -5.76
N THR A 57 7.85 -4.93 -6.15
CA THR A 57 6.68 -5.14 -5.29
C THR A 57 6.34 -6.62 -5.25
N ASP A 58 5.90 -7.12 -4.11
CA ASP A 58 5.30 -8.45 -3.99
C ASP A 58 3.77 -8.44 -4.10
N SER A 59 3.17 -7.25 -4.17
CA SER A 59 1.72 -7.07 -4.34
C SER A 59 1.25 -7.33 -5.77
N PHE A 60 1.14 -8.60 -6.12
CA PHE A 60 0.58 -9.02 -7.41
C PHE A 60 -0.83 -8.46 -7.64
N SER A 61 -1.65 -8.36 -6.59
CA SER A 61 -3.00 -7.78 -6.66
C SER A 61 -3.01 -6.34 -7.15
N VAL A 62 -2.07 -5.50 -6.70
CA VAL A 62 -1.98 -4.10 -7.16
C VAL A 62 -1.61 -4.05 -8.64
N LEU A 63 -0.66 -4.88 -9.07
CA LEU A 63 -0.26 -4.97 -10.47
C LEU A 63 -1.40 -5.45 -11.38
N GLN A 64 -2.20 -6.42 -10.93
CA GLN A 64 -3.36 -6.90 -11.69
C GLN A 64 -4.41 -5.81 -11.90
N VAL A 65 -4.71 -5.00 -10.88
CA VAL A 65 -5.68 -3.90 -11.00
C VAL A 65 -5.12 -2.76 -11.86
N LEU A 66 -3.83 -2.45 -11.75
CA LEU A 66 -3.18 -1.47 -12.63
C LEU A 66 -3.20 -1.89 -14.10
N LYS A 67 -3.00 -3.18 -14.38
CA LYS A 67 -3.08 -3.74 -15.74
C LYS A 67 -4.49 -3.61 -16.34
N ASN A 68 -5.52 -3.70 -15.50
CA ASN A 68 -6.93 -3.60 -15.89
C ASN A 68 -7.58 -2.33 -15.33
N LEU A 69 -6.87 -1.19 -15.46
CA LEU A 69 -7.30 0.08 -14.89
C LEU A 69 -8.65 0.52 -15.47
N SER A 70 -9.55 0.96 -14.59
CA SER A 70 -10.82 1.58 -14.98
C SER A 70 -11.17 2.72 -14.04
N ILE A 71 -12.13 3.56 -14.42
CA ILE A 71 -12.65 4.65 -13.56
C ILE A 71 -13.26 4.13 -12.24
N ARG A 72 -13.64 2.84 -12.20
CA ARG A 72 -14.18 2.16 -11.02
C ARG A 72 -13.11 1.49 -10.16
N SER A 73 -11.84 1.53 -10.58
CA SER A 73 -10.74 1.01 -9.78
C SER A 73 -10.64 1.76 -8.44
N PRO A 74 -10.09 1.12 -7.39
CA PRO A 74 -9.98 1.74 -6.07
C PRO A 74 -9.27 3.11 -6.13
N LYS A 75 -9.67 4.06 -5.30
CA LYS A 75 -9.14 5.43 -5.34
C LYS A 75 -7.62 5.50 -5.20
N VAL A 76 -7.02 4.62 -4.39
CA VAL A 76 -5.57 4.51 -4.26
C VAL A 76 -4.88 4.09 -5.57
N ILE A 77 -5.52 3.24 -6.38
CA ILE A 77 -5.01 2.82 -7.68
C ILE A 77 -5.14 3.94 -8.71
N LEU A 78 -6.23 4.71 -8.67
CA LEU A 78 -6.37 5.91 -9.51
C LEU A 78 -5.32 6.97 -9.16
N HIS A 79 -5.00 7.11 -7.87
CA HIS A 79 -3.94 8.01 -7.41
C HIS A 79 -2.56 7.54 -7.90
N LEU A 80 -2.26 6.24 -7.78
CA LEU A 80 -1.03 5.64 -8.28
C LEU A 80 -0.89 5.79 -9.81
N SER A 81 -1.97 5.51 -10.57
CA SER A 81 -1.95 5.64 -12.03
C SER A 81 -1.73 7.08 -12.47
N HIS A 82 -2.29 8.06 -11.74
CA HIS A 82 -2.01 9.47 -11.97
C HIS A 82 -0.52 9.80 -11.78
N LYS A 83 0.12 9.32 -10.69
CA LYS A 83 1.56 9.52 -10.48
C LYS A 83 2.41 8.91 -11.59
N ILE A 84 2.07 7.70 -12.04
CA ILE A 84 2.74 7.04 -13.17
C ILE A 84 2.61 7.89 -14.44
N LEU A 85 1.41 8.36 -14.76
CA LEU A 85 1.15 9.22 -15.92
C LEU A 85 1.94 10.53 -15.85
N MET A 86 1.99 11.16 -14.69
CA MET A 86 2.73 12.41 -14.51
C MET A 86 4.23 12.23 -14.79
N ARG A 87 4.84 11.12 -14.36
CA ARG A 87 6.24 10.84 -14.69
C ARG A 87 6.44 10.57 -16.18
N ALA A 88 5.53 9.82 -16.81
CA ALA A 88 5.59 9.55 -18.24
C ALA A 88 5.57 10.84 -19.08
N LYS A 89 4.80 11.86 -18.68
CA LYS A 89 4.79 13.19 -19.34
C LYS A 89 6.15 13.88 -19.37
N PHE A 90 7.03 13.59 -18.40
CA PHE A 90 8.39 14.12 -18.35
C PHE A 90 9.43 13.16 -18.92
N ASN A 91 9.02 12.18 -19.74
CA ASN A 91 9.88 11.13 -20.30
C ASN A 91 10.61 10.28 -19.23
N LYS A 92 10.06 10.21 -18.01
CA LYS A 92 10.59 9.42 -16.90
C LYS A 92 9.73 8.18 -16.74
N ARG A 93 10.26 7.01 -17.09
CA ARG A 93 9.50 5.75 -17.02
C ARG A 93 9.54 5.16 -15.61
N ILE A 94 8.46 4.48 -15.25
CA ILE A 94 8.39 3.63 -14.08
C ILE A 94 8.19 2.20 -14.56
N ALA A 95 9.03 1.28 -14.09
CA ALA A 95 8.87 -0.15 -14.27
C ALA A 95 8.47 -0.75 -12.92
N LEU A 96 7.31 -1.41 -12.88
CA LEU A 96 6.87 -2.19 -11.72
C LEU A 96 7.17 -3.66 -12.01
N VAL A 97 7.97 -4.30 -11.15
CA VAL A 97 8.33 -5.71 -11.27
C VAL A 97 7.80 -6.46 -10.06
N TRP A 98 7.04 -7.51 -10.34
CA TRP A 98 6.61 -8.43 -9.29
C TRP A 98 7.78 -9.28 -8.81
N THR A 99 7.95 -9.38 -7.51
CA THR A 99 8.89 -10.29 -6.86
C THR A 99 8.16 -11.12 -5.81
N PRO A 100 8.43 -12.43 -5.69
CA PRO A 100 7.85 -13.20 -4.61
C PRO A 100 8.32 -12.66 -3.25
N GLY A 101 7.40 -12.57 -2.29
CA GLY A 101 7.72 -12.22 -0.91
C GLY A 101 8.69 -13.23 -0.31
N HIS A 102 9.55 -12.76 0.61
CA HIS A 102 10.57 -13.60 1.28
C HIS A 102 11.54 -14.34 0.33
N SER A 103 11.88 -13.73 -0.80
CA SER A 103 12.75 -14.30 -1.84
C SER A 103 14.25 -14.16 -1.58
N SER A 104 14.66 -13.83 -0.36
CA SER A 104 16.06 -13.49 -0.01
C SER A 104 16.66 -12.33 -0.82
N ILE A 105 15.81 -11.52 -1.46
CA ILE A 105 16.24 -10.27 -2.10
C ILE A 105 16.45 -9.23 -0.98
N THR A 106 17.71 -8.86 -0.75
CA THR A 106 18.14 -7.96 0.34
C THR A 106 17.30 -6.68 0.44
N TRP A 107 16.96 -6.07 -0.70
CA TRP A 107 16.15 -4.83 -0.71
C TRP A 107 14.69 -5.05 -0.32
N ASN A 108 14.15 -6.23 -0.61
CA ASN A 108 12.79 -6.60 -0.19
C ASN A 108 12.77 -6.84 1.33
N GLU A 109 13.71 -7.64 1.84
CA GLU A 109 13.83 -7.91 3.28
C GLU A 109 14.07 -6.65 4.10
N ARG A 110 14.85 -5.70 3.56
CA ARG A 110 15.05 -4.40 4.21
C ARG A 110 13.75 -3.57 4.23
N ALA A 111 12.97 -3.58 3.15
CA ALA A 111 11.68 -2.89 3.14
C ALA A 111 10.69 -3.51 4.13
N ASP A 112 10.60 -4.85 4.17
CA ASP A 112 9.78 -5.60 5.13
C ASP A 112 10.16 -5.26 6.57
N SER A 113 11.45 -5.29 6.89
CA SER A 113 11.95 -4.94 8.22
C SER A 113 11.62 -3.49 8.58
N LEU A 114 11.75 -2.54 7.66
CA LEU A 114 11.38 -1.14 7.90
C LEU A 114 9.88 -0.98 8.17
N ALA A 115 9.03 -1.68 7.41
CA ALA A 115 7.58 -1.63 7.61
C ALA A 115 7.18 -2.23 8.96
N LYS A 116 7.81 -3.33 9.38
CA LYS A 116 7.51 -4.01 10.66
C LYS A 116 7.99 -3.25 11.89
N ASN A 117 9.06 -2.47 11.78
CA ASN A 117 9.70 -1.80 12.91
C ASN A 117 9.17 -0.38 13.18
N VAL A 118 8.06 0.01 12.55
CA VAL A 118 7.45 1.33 12.76
C VAL A 118 6.85 1.44 14.17
N THR A 119 6.99 2.63 14.75
CA THR A 119 6.60 3.01 16.10
C THR A 119 5.60 4.17 16.11
N GLU A 120 5.00 4.42 17.27
CA GLU A 120 4.00 5.48 17.47
C GLU A 120 4.50 6.90 17.15
N SER A 121 5.80 7.16 17.33
CA SER A 121 6.43 8.45 17.03
C SER A 121 6.70 8.68 15.55
N ASP A 122 6.59 7.65 14.71
CA ASP A 122 6.89 7.77 13.30
C ASP A 122 5.81 8.54 12.54
N LEU A 123 6.24 9.13 11.41
CA LEU A 123 5.40 9.94 10.54
C LEU A 123 4.16 9.17 10.08
N TYR A 124 3.04 9.89 10.00
CA TYR A 124 1.74 9.34 9.67
C TYR A 124 1.23 9.93 8.35
N ILE A 125 0.89 9.08 7.40
CA ILE A 125 0.18 9.50 6.19
C ILE A 125 -1.31 9.43 6.48
N GLU A 126 -1.96 10.59 6.41
CA GLU A 126 -3.40 10.74 6.57
C GLU A 126 -4.12 10.30 5.29
N TRP A 127 -4.05 9.00 5.00
CA TRP A 127 -4.84 8.37 3.93
C TRP A 127 -5.70 7.28 4.52
N ILE A 128 -7.00 7.34 4.22
CA ILE A 128 -7.94 6.26 4.48
C ILE A 128 -8.66 5.93 3.18
N GLY A 129 -8.51 4.70 2.68
CA GLY A 129 -9.19 4.24 1.47
C GLY A 129 -10.71 4.23 1.68
N VAL A 130 -11.46 4.90 0.81
CA VAL A 130 -12.93 4.92 0.90
C VAL A 130 -13.51 3.51 0.80
N GLU A 131 -12.91 2.66 -0.04
CA GLU A 131 -13.26 1.25 -0.18
C GLU A 131 -13.01 0.47 1.12
N ASP A 132 -11.96 0.82 1.87
CA ASP A 132 -11.64 0.19 3.16
C ASP A 132 -12.61 0.66 4.25
N ILE A 133 -13.00 1.93 4.26
CA ILE A 133 -14.04 2.46 5.16
C ILE A 133 -15.36 1.72 4.94
N CYS A 134 -15.83 1.66 3.69
CA CYS A 134 -17.07 0.96 3.35
C CYS A 134 -17.01 -0.50 3.79
N SER A 135 -15.91 -1.19 3.47
CA SER A 135 -15.72 -2.60 3.85
C SER A 135 -15.72 -2.80 5.36
N TYR A 136 -15.08 -1.91 6.11
CA TYR A 136 -15.06 -1.97 7.57
C TYR A 136 -16.47 -1.84 8.17
N TYR A 137 -17.24 -0.84 7.75
CA TYR A 137 -18.61 -0.64 8.25
C TYR A 137 -19.55 -1.77 7.85
N SER A 138 -19.47 -2.26 6.60
CA SER A 138 -20.25 -3.43 6.17
C SER A 138 -19.96 -4.66 7.05
N ASN A 139 -18.68 -4.93 7.36
CA ASN A 139 -18.29 -6.04 8.23
C ASN A 139 -18.73 -5.83 9.68
N PHE A 140 -18.64 -4.60 10.19
CA PHE A 140 -19.09 -4.26 11.55
C PHE A 140 -20.59 -4.49 11.72
N LEU A 141 -21.41 -3.99 10.77
CA LEU A 141 -22.85 -4.19 10.77
C LEU A 141 -23.23 -5.66 10.66
N PHE A 142 -22.56 -6.41 9.79
CA PHE A 142 -22.79 -7.86 9.64
C PHE A 142 -22.53 -8.63 10.93
N LYS A 143 -21.37 -8.38 11.59
CA LYS A 143 -21.03 -9.02 12.87
C LYS A 143 -22.02 -8.69 13.98
N ASN A 144 -22.49 -7.45 14.05
CA ASN A 144 -23.49 -7.06 15.05
C ASN A 144 -24.84 -7.72 14.79
N ARG A 145 -25.25 -7.86 13.52
CA ARG A 145 -26.47 -8.56 13.15
C ARG A 145 -26.45 -10.02 13.59
N LEU A 146 -25.33 -10.72 13.42
CA LEU A 146 -25.16 -12.10 13.89
C LEU A 146 -25.26 -12.21 15.42
N LYS A 147 -24.64 -11.30 16.17
CA LYS A 147 -24.78 -11.26 17.64
C LYS A 147 -26.22 -11.06 18.10
N THR A 148 -27.00 -10.23 17.40
CA THR A 148 -28.43 -10.06 17.71
C THR A 148 -29.22 -11.34 17.46
N PHE A 149 -28.89 -12.12 16.42
CA PHE A 149 -29.54 -13.41 16.17
C PHE A 149 -29.16 -14.50 17.19
N GLU A 150 -27.96 -14.47 17.77
CA GLU A 150 -27.60 -15.38 18.87
C GLU A 150 -28.39 -15.07 20.16
N ILE A 151 -28.68 -13.80 20.45
CA ILE A 151 -29.43 -13.38 21.64
C ILE A 151 -30.93 -13.73 21.54
N VAL A 152 -31.50 -13.75 20.33
CA VAL A 152 -32.93 -14.03 20.12
C VAL A 152 -33.24 -15.53 20.13
N ASN A 153 -32.23 -16.41 20.06
CA ASN A 153 -32.38 -17.87 20.05
C ASN A 153 -32.06 -18.53 21.40
N ILE A 154 -32.13 -17.78 22.51
CA ILE A 154 -32.01 -18.26 23.90
C ILE A 154 -33.33 -18.01 24.61
#